data_AF-W2RJW5-F1
#
_entry.id   AF-W2RJW5-F1
#
_cell.length_a   1.000
_cell.length_b   1.000
_cell.length_c   1.000
_cell.angle_alpha   90.00
_cell.angle_beta   90.00
_cell.angle_gamma   90.00
#
_symmetry.space_group_name_H-M   'P 1'
#
loop_
_entity.id
_entity.type
_entity.pdbx_description
1 polymer ?
#
loop_
_entity_poly.entity_id
_entity_poly.type
_entity_poly.pdbx_seq_one_letter_code
_entity_poly.pdbx_strand_id
1 'polypeptide(L)' 'VFTGKDPSRALAISSLKPEDCVPEWHDLEDVYKTVLSEWYAFLSKRYNIVGKVRISSSDSANSASK' A
#
# COMPACT_ATOMS: atom_id res chain seq x y z
N VAL A 1 -3.36 -14.78 -0.92
CA VAL A 1 -4.03 -14.01 0.16
C VAL A 1 -3.91 -12.50 -0.08
N PHE A 2 -2.76 -12.00 -0.55
CA PHE A 2 -2.54 -10.57 -0.88
C PHE A 2 -2.92 -10.16 -2.31
N THR A 3 -3.50 -11.04 -3.11
CA THR A 3 -3.80 -10.79 -4.53
C THR A 3 -5.02 -9.87 -4.66
N GLY A 4 -4.84 -8.68 -5.24
CA GLY A 4 -5.92 -7.73 -5.53
C GLY A 4 -6.28 -6.76 -4.39
N LYS A 5 -5.53 -6.77 -3.27
CA LYS A 5 -5.70 -5.84 -2.14
C LYS A 5 -4.35 -5.20 -1.80
N ASP A 6 -4.38 -4.02 -1.19
CA ASP A 6 -3.17 -3.35 -0.72
C ASP A 6 -2.72 -3.98 0.61
N PRO A 7 -1.56 -4.66 0.66
CA PRO A 7 -1.07 -5.31 1.87
C PRO A 7 -0.18 -4.39 2.72
N SER A 8 -0.14 -3.08 2.48
CA SER A 8 0.78 -2.15 3.16
C SER A 8 0.67 -2.24 4.68
N ARG A 9 -0.54 -2.23 5.25
CA ARG A 9 -0.74 -2.40 6.70
C ARG A 9 -0.28 -3.78 7.16
N ALA A 10 -0.72 -4.84 6.50
CA ALA A 10 -0.34 -6.22 6.81
C ALA A 10 1.20 -6.42 6.83
N LEU A 11 1.92 -5.82 5.89
CA LEU A 11 3.39 -5.81 5.85
C LEU A 11 3.99 -5.05 7.03
N ALA A 12 3.45 -3.87 7.35
CA ALA A 12 3.91 -3.06 8.46
C ALA A 12 3.78 -3.80 9.80
N ILE A 13 2.65 -4.46 10.05
CA ILE A 13 2.41 -5.22 11.29
C ILE A 13 2.83 -6.69 11.23
N SER A 14 3.49 -7.12 10.13
CA SER A 14 3.87 -8.52 9.89
C SER A 14 2.72 -9.52 10.07
N SER A 15 1.50 -9.10 9.70
CA SER A 15 0.29 -9.92 9.78
C SER A 15 -0.01 -10.57 8.42
N LEU A 16 -0.46 -11.83 8.45
CA LEU A 16 -0.89 -12.57 7.26
C LEU A 16 -2.42 -12.63 7.16
N LYS A 17 -3.13 -11.88 8.01
CA LYS A 17 -4.59 -11.90 8.04
C LYS A 17 -5.18 -11.10 6.87
N PRO A 18 -6.24 -11.62 6.23
CA PRO A 18 -6.92 -10.91 5.15
C PRO A 18 -7.65 -9.65 5.62
N GLU A 19 -7.92 -9.54 6.93
CA GLU A 19 -8.52 -8.38 7.61
C GLU A 19 -7.57 -7.19 7.67
N ASP A 20 -6.26 -7.45 7.79
CA ASP A 20 -5.23 -6.42 7.89
C ASP A 20 -4.71 -5.95 6.53
N CYS A 21 -5.26 -6.47 5.43
CA CYS A 21 -4.93 -6.09 4.05
C CYS A 21 -5.67 -4.81 3.64
N VAL A 22 -5.35 -3.70 4.33
CA VAL A 22 -5.93 -2.38 4.08
C VAL A 22 -4.84 -1.37 3.69
N PRO A 23 -5.17 -0.36 2.86
CA PRO A 23 -4.26 0.71 2.47
C PRO A 23 -4.00 1.71 3.61
N GLU A 24 -4.77 1.67 4.70
CA GLU A 24 -4.64 2.58 5.83
C GLU A 24 -3.50 2.14 6.77
N TRP A 25 -2.31 2.70 6.53
CA TRP A 25 -1.10 2.55 7.35
C TRP A 25 -0.65 3.87 8.01
N HIS A 26 -1.28 5.00 7.68
CA HIS A 26 -0.91 6.32 8.19
C HIS A 26 -1.15 6.48 9.70
N ASP A 27 -2.13 5.75 10.26
CA ASP A 27 -2.46 5.74 11.68
C ASP A 27 -1.47 4.94 12.54
N LEU A 28 -0.56 4.17 11.92
CA LEU A 28 0.40 3.36 12.66
C LEU A 28 1.53 4.22 13.24
N GLU A 29 2.07 3.77 14.37
CA GLU A 29 3.23 4.36 15.02
C GLU A 29 4.49 4.29 14.13
N ASP A 30 5.45 5.20 14.33
CA ASP A 30 6.61 5.35 13.43
C ASP A 30 7.49 4.10 13.32
N VAL A 31 7.46 3.22 14.33
CA VAL A 31 8.12 1.91 14.27
C VAL A 31 7.59 1.06 13.10
N TYR A 32 6.28 1.04 12.88
CA TYR A 32 5.65 0.27 11.82
C TYR A 32 5.90 0.88 10.44
N LYS A 33 6.00 2.21 10.35
CA LYS A 33 6.41 2.91 9.11
C LYS A 33 7.83 2.53 8.70
N THR A 34 8.73 2.36 9.67
CA THR A 34 10.12 1.94 9.41
C THR A 34 10.15 0.52 8.84
N VAL A 35 9.43 -0.41 9.48
CA VAL A 35 9.28 -1.80 9.00
C VAL A 35 8.70 -1.84 7.58
N LEU A 36 7.69 -1.02 7.29
CA LEU A 36 7.11 -0.92 5.94
C LEU A 36 8.14 -0.44 4.90
N SER A 37 8.96 0.54 5.26
CA SER A 37 10.04 1.06 4.41
C SER A 37 11.10 -0.01 4.11
N GLU A 38 11.46 -0.82 5.09
CA GLU A 38 12.38 -1.94 4.91
C GLU A 38 11.80 -3.00 3.96
N TRP A 39 10.52 -3.36 4.14
CA TRP A 39 9.82 -4.25 3.22
C TRP A 39 9.79 -3.71 1.79
N TYR A 40 9.50 -2.42 1.63
CA TYR A 40 9.51 -1.77 0.33
C TYR A 40 10.88 -1.85 -0.34
N ALA A 41 11.96 -1.55 0.40
CA ALA A 41 13.33 -1.66 -0.11
C ALA A 41 13.70 -3.11 -0.45
N PHE A 42 13.27 -4.08 0.35
CA PHE A 42 13.50 -5.50 0.09
C PHE A 42 12.80 -5.97 -1.19
N LEU A 43 11.54 -5.60 -1.37
CA LEU A 43 10.75 -5.94 -2.55
C LEU A 43 11.28 -5.23 -3.80
N SER A 44 11.64 -3.95 -3.68
CA SER A 44 12.20 -3.17 -4.80
C SER A 44 13.54 -3.71 -5.29
N LYS A 45 14.29 -4.43 -4.45
CA LYS A 45 15.55 -5.10 -4.85
C LYS A 45 15.31 -6.42 -5.57
N ARG A 46 14.21 -7.12 -5.28
CA ARG A 46 13.92 -8.47 -5.78
C ARG A 46 12.96 -8.48 -6.96
N TYR A 47 12.14 -7.45 -7.08
CA TYR A 47 11.09 -7.33 -8.10
C TYR A 47 11.17 -5.96 -8.75
N ASN A 48 11.05 -5.93 -10.08
CA ASN A 48 10.96 -4.67 -10.81
C ASN A 48 9.60 -4.02 -10.51
N ILE A 49 9.63 -2.74 -10.18
CA ILE A 49 8.42 -1.95 -9.95
C ILE A 49 7.71 -1.75 -11.29
N VAL A 50 6.63 -2.49 -11.52
CA VAL A 50 5.85 -2.46 -12.77
C VAL A 50 4.87 -1.29 -12.87
N GLY A 51 4.67 -0.55 -11.78
CA GLY A 51 3.76 0.60 -11.74
C GLY A 51 3.40 1.01 -10.32
N LYS A 52 2.62 2.09 -10.18
CA LYS A 52 2.07 2.54 -8.90
C LYS A 52 0.58 2.19 -8.86
N VAL A 53 0.15 1.51 -7.79
CA VAL A 53 -1.27 1.23 -7.56
C VAL A 53 -1.95 2.54 -7.18
N ARG A 54 -2.92 2.97 -8.00
CA ARG A 54 -3.83 4.07 -7.65
C ARG A 54 -4.98 3.47 -6.87
N ILE A 55 -5.20 3.93 -5.65
CA ILE A 55 -6.46 3.68 -4.95
C ILE A 55 -7.53 4.44 -5.75
N SER A 56 -8.41 3.73 -6.45
CA SER A 56 -9.50 4.38 -7.17
C SER A 56 -10.53 4.83 -6.15
N SER A 57 -10.38 6.05 -5.64
CA SER A 57 -11.51 6.83 -5.16
C SER A 57 -12.43 7.02 -6.37
N SER A 58 -13.52 6.26 -6.47
CA SER A 58 -14.47 6.43 -7.56
C SER A 58 -15.15 7.80 -7.46
N ASP A 59 -15.14 8.51 -8.60
CA ASP A 59 -16.01 9.60 -9.05
C ASP A 59 -15.63 11.09 -8.88
N SER A 60 -15.47 11.70 -10.06
CA SER A 60 -15.89 13.05 -10.47
C SER A 60 -15.08 14.29 -10.06
N ALA A 61 -14.26 14.77 -11.01
CA ALA A 61 -14.19 16.20 -11.32
C ALA A 61 -14.11 16.39 -12.84
N ASN A 62 -15.28 16.39 -13.47
CA ASN A 62 -15.53 17.00 -14.76
C ASN A 62 -15.16 18.50 -14.69
N SER A 63 -14.23 18.97 -15.52
CA SER A 63 -14.14 20.37 -15.92
C SER A 63 -13.08 20.52 -16.99
N ALA A 64 -13.53 20.43 -18.24
CA ALA A 64 -12.88 21.10 -19.35
C ALA A 64 -12.55 22.55 -18.97
N SER A 65 -11.35 23.03 -19.30
CA SER A 65 -11.09 24.46 -19.42
C SER A 65 -10.04 24.68 -20.50
N LYS A 66 -10.60 24.88 -21.69
CA LYS A 66 -10.30 25.90 -22.70
C LYS A 66 -8.85 26.14 -23.10
#